data_AF-C8XK67-F1
#
_entry.id   AF-C8XK67-F1
#
_cell.length_a   1.000
_cell.length_b   1.000
_cell.length_c   1.000
_cell.angle_alpha   90.00
_cell.angle_beta   90.00
_cell.angle_gamma   90.00
#
_symmetry.space_group_name_H-M   'P 1'
#
loop_
_entity.id
_entity.type
_entity.pdbx_description
1 polymer ?
#
loop_
_entity_poly.entity_id
_entity_poly.type
_entity_poly.pdbx_seq_one_letter_code
_entity_poly.pdbx_strand_id
1 'polypeptide(L)'
;MTRGRRWAQGRDAAVRAWGIGRSLAIYHGIPGRRARLTRFYRQFLDPGDVAFDIGAHVGSRVRAWRRLGVRVIAVEPQPDCLRVLRVLYGRDPRVTIVPEAVGARPGQARLAVSTASPTVSSMAPEWIDEVTRDPLFARVHWDRSVPVSVTTLDELAARYGEPAFVKIDVEGFETAVLAGLSRPPRALSFEYLPAAHDQAGAALDLVDRLGNYRYNYSPVETMRLAADSWLDADGLRRLLDRFRPAGRSGDVYARLVGPAVEAGS
;
A
#
# COMPACT_ATOMS: atom_id res chain seq x y z
N MET A 1 -30.04 21.59 19.18
CA MET A 1 -28.81 21.25 18.42
C MET A 1 -28.21 22.53 17.87
N THR A 2 -27.12 23.01 18.46
CA THR A 2 -26.67 24.41 18.44
C THR A 2 -25.75 24.74 17.26
N ARG A 3 -25.88 25.97 16.73
CA ARG A 3 -25.10 26.53 15.59
C ARG A 3 -23.60 26.17 15.68
N GLY A 4 -23.00 26.21 16.86
CA GLY A 4 -21.57 25.90 17.08
C GLY A 4 -21.11 24.52 16.57
N ARG A 5 -21.94 23.47 16.63
CA ARG A 5 -21.57 22.14 16.07
C ARG A 5 -21.50 22.14 14.55
N ARG A 6 -22.35 22.91 13.85
CA ARG A 6 -22.32 23.02 12.37
C ARG A 6 -21.09 23.80 11.89
N TRP A 7 -20.64 24.80 12.65
CA TRP A 7 -19.43 25.57 12.34
C TRP A 7 -18.15 24.75 12.50
N ALA A 8 -18.03 23.95 13.58
CA ALA A 8 -16.92 23.02 13.77
C ALA A 8 -16.88 21.94 12.66
N GLN A 9 -18.02 21.30 12.37
CA GLN A 9 -18.14 20.31 11.28
C GLN A 9 -17.76 20.89 9.90
N GLY A 10 -18.09 22.16 9.63
CA GLY A 10 -17.71 22.84 8.39
C GLY A 10 -16.21 23.11 8.27
N ARG A 11 -15.54 23.49 9.37
CA ARG A 11 -14.08 23.65 9.40
C ARG A 11 -13.37 22.30 9.22
N ASP A 12 -13.85 21.25 9.89
CA ASP A 12 -13.29 19.91 9.74
C ASP A 12 -13.45 19.41 8.30
N ALA A 13 -14.58 19.69 7.64
CA ALA A 13 -14.78 19.32 6.24
C ALA A 13 -13.81 20.05 5.29
N ALA A 14 -13.55 21.34 5.53
CA ALA A 14 -12.60 22.11 4.73
C ALA A 14 -11.15 21.61 4.89
N VAL A 15 -10.73 21.30 6.12
CA VAL A 15 -9.39 20.74 6.40
C VAL A 15 -9.22 19.38 5.73
N ARG A 16 -10.24 18.50 5.81
CA ARG A 16 -10.20 17.20 5.13
C ARG A 16 -10.15 17.33 3.61
N ALA A 17 -10.96 18.22 3.05
CA ALA A 17 -10.94 18.49 1.61
C ALA A 17 -9.58 19.03 1.16
N TRP A 18 -8.93 19.89 1.97
CA TRP A 18 -7.58 20.38 1.69
C TRP A 18 -6.54 19.26 1.73
N GLY A 19 -6.57 18.38 2.74
CA GLY A 19 -5.64 17.24 2.82
C GLY A 19 -5.78 16.28 1.64
N ILE A 20 -7.02 15.96 1.24
CA ILE A 20 -7.29 15.19 0.02
C ILE A 20 -6.78 15.93 -1.23
N GLY A 21 -7.03 17.24 -1.33
CA GLY A 21 -6.55 18.08 -2.43
C GLY A 21 -5.02 18.10 -2.54
N ARG A 22 -4.31 18.18 -1.41
CA ARG A 22 -2.86 18.09 -1.33
C ARG A 22 -2.37 16.73 -1.84
N SER A 23 -2.98 15.62 -1.41
CA SER A 23 -2.64 14.29 -1.92
C SER A 23 -2.91 14.18 -3.42
N LEU A 24 -4.04 14.66 -3.92
CA LEU A 24 -4.31 14.71 -5.36
C LEU A 24 -3.23 15.49 -6.12
N ALA A 25 -2.80 16.65 -5.61
CA ALA A 25 -1.72 17.43 -6.22
C ALA A 25 -0.39 16.65 -6.27
N ILE A 26 0.00 16.00 -5.16
CA ILE A 26 1.24 15.21 -5.06
C ILE A 26 1.21 14.00 -5.98
N TYR A 27 0.14 13.20 -5.92
CA TYR A 27 0.07 11.91 -6.60
C TYR A 27 -0.41 12.01 -8.05
N HIS A 28 -1.19 13.04 -8.42
CA HIS A 28 -1.76 13.20 -9.75
C HIS A 28 -1.23 14.40 -10.54
N GLY A 29 -0.67 15.41 -9.86
CA GLY A 29 -0.24 16.68 -10.47
C GLY A 29 1.22 16.72 -10.93
N ILE A 30 2.11 15.87 -10.42
CA ILE A 30 3.54 15.88 -10.82
C ILE A 30 3.69 15.34 -12.27
N PRO A 31 4.21 16.14 -13.21
CA PRO A 31 4.39 15.71 -14.60
C PRO A 31 5.30 14.48 -14.72
N GLY A 32 5.00 13.59 -15.66
CA GLY A 32 5.78 12.38 -15.94
C GLY A 32 5.72 11.27 -14.87
N ARG A 33 5.30 11.56 -13.63
CA ARG A 33 5.19 10.58 -12.53
C ARG A 33 4.37 9.35 -12.92
N ARG A 34 3.21 9.56 -13.54
CA ARG A 34 2.35 8.47 -14.02
C ARG A 34 3.04 7.61 -15.08
N ALA A 35 3.70 8.22 -16.06
CA ALA A 35 4.38 7.47 -17.11
C ALA A 35 5.53 6.63 -16.55
N ARG A 36 6.26 7.17 -15.55
CA ARG A 36 7.29 6.45 -14.81
C ARG A 36 6.71 5.26 -14.03
N LEU A 37 5.62 5.46 -13.29
CA LEU A 37 4.88 4.39 -12.60
C LEU A 37 4.44 3.29 -13.58
N THR A 38 3.76 3.67 -14.66
CA THR A 38 3.30 2.72 -15.68
C THR A 38 4.47 1.95 -16.28
N ARG A 39 5.59 2.60 -16.63
CA ARG A 39 6.79 1.93 -17.16
C ARG A 39 7.38 0.96 -16.14
N PHE A 40 7.47 1.36 -14.89
CA PHE A 40 8.03 0.52 -13.83
C PHE A 40 7.18 -0.73 -13.59
N TYR A 41 5.85 -0.59 -13.49
CA TYR A 41 4.97 -1.74 -13.22
C TYR A 41 4.80 -2.70 -14.41
N ARG A 42 5.19 -2.33 -15.64
CA ARG A 42 5.20 -3.24 -16.79
C ARG A 42 6.09 -4.47 -16.61
N GLN A 43 7.06 -4.42 -15.70
CA GLN A 43 7.90 -5.59 -15.41
C GLN A 43 7.17 -6.65 -14.55
N PHE A 44 6.01 -6.30 -13.98
CA PHE A 44 5.25 -7.17 -13.07
C PHE A 44 3.85 -7.50 -13.59
N LEU A 45 3.27 -6.65 -14.44
CA LEU A 45 1.87 -6.69 -14.85
C LEU A 45 1.73 -6.66 -16.37
N ASP A 46 0.96 -7.61 -16.88
CA ASP A 46 0.57 -7.78 -18.28
C ASP A 46 -0.92 -7.43 -18.47
N PRO A 47 -1.35 -7.05 -19.69
CA PRO A 47 -2.76 -6.83 -19.98
C PRO A 47 -3.61 -8.06 -19.65
N GLY A 48 -4.73 -7.85 -18.96
CA GLY A 48 -5.62 -8.94 -18.52
C GLY A 48 -5.33 -9.47 -17.12
N ASP A 49 -4.16 -9.18 -16.53
CA ASP A 49 -3.88 -9.57 -15.14
C ASP A 49 -4.82 -8.88 -14.14
N VAL A 50 -4.95 -9.51 -12.97
CA VAL A 50 -5.57 -8.92 -11.77
C VAL A 50 -4.47 -8.35 -10.88
N ALA A 51 -4.65 -7.12 -10.40
CA ALA A 51 -3.73 -6.46 -9.47
C ALA A 51 -4.48 -5.92 -8.25
N PHE A 52 -3.94 -6.18 -7.06
CA PHE A 52 -4.50 -5.69 -5.80
C PHE A 52 -3.72 -4.46 -5.32
N ASP A 53 -4.42 -3.37 -5.05
CA ASP A 53 -3.89 -2.12 -4.50
C ASP A 53 -4.43 -1.97 -3.07
N ILE A 54 -3.68 -2.47 -2.09
CA ILE A 54 -4.08 -2.49 -0.68
C ILE A 54 -3.58 -1.20 -0.01
N GLY A 55 -4.52 -0.36 0.42
CA GLY A 55 -4.23 1.03 0.78
C GLY A 55 -4.22 1.93 -0.45
N ALA A 56 -5.23 1.78 -1.32
CA ALA A 56 -5.28 2.47 -2.61
C ALA A 56 -5.28 4.01 -2.50
N HIS A 57 -5.65 4.56 -1.34
CA HIS A 57 -5.60 5.99 -1.02
C HIS A 57 -6.34 6.81 -2.10
N VAL A 58 -5.72 7.82 -2.71
CA VAL A 58 -6.34 8.61 -3.80
C VAL A 58 -6.24 7.95 -5.19
N GLY A 59 -5.79 6.70 -5.27
CA GLY A 59 -5.82 5.85 -6.47
C GLY A 59 -4.70 6.15 -7.47
N SER A 60 -3.49 6.39 -6.97
CA SER A 60 -2.31 6.65 -7.80
C SER A 60 -1.88 5.42 -8.62
N ARG A 61 -1.86 4.24 -7.99
CA ARG A 61 -1.55 2.95 -8.63
C ARG A 61 -2.68 2.53 -9.57
N VAL A 62 -3.95 2.64 -9.13
CA VAL A 62 -5.13 2.47 -10.00
C VAL A 62 -5.01 3.24 -11.33
N ARG A 63 -4.59 4.52 -11.28
CA ARG A 63 -4.39 5.37 -12.47
C ARG A 63 -3.34 4.82 -13.45
N ALA A 64 -2.27 4.26 -12.90
CA ALA A 64 -1.12 3.76 -13.66
C ALA A 64 -1.40 2.36 -14.23
N TRP A 65 -1.95 1.47 -13.42
CA TRP A 65 -2.23 0.08 -13.75
C TRP A 65 -3.34 -0.06 -14.78
N ARG A 66 -4.44 0.71 -14.70
CA ARG A 66 -5.49 0.65 -15.74
C ARG A 66 -4.98 0.88 -17.17
N ARG A 67 -3.87 1.63 -17.35
CA ARG A 67 -3.22 1.85 -18.65
C ARG A 67 -2.43 0.65 -19.17
N LEU A 68 -2.09 -0.29 -18.30
CA LEU A 68 -1.49 -1.57 -18.67
C LEU A 68 -2.55 -2.58 -19.10
N GLY A 69 -3.84 -2.24 -19.00
CA GLY A 69 -4.93 -3.15 -19.36
C GLY A 69 -5.28 -4.15 -18.27
N VAL A 70 -4.76 -3.98 -17.05
CA VAL A 70 -5.09 -4.83 -15.90
C VAL A 70 -6.41 -4.47 -15.25
N ARG A 71 -7.03 -5.48 -14.63
CA ARG A 71 -8.15 -5.32 -13.72
C ARG A 71 -7.60 -5.01 -12.32
N VAL A 72 -8.02 -3.89 -11.75
CA VAL A 72 -7.52 -3.41 -10.46
C VAL A 72 -8.58 -3.60 -9.38
N ILE A 73 -8.20 -4.26 -8.29
CA ILE A 73 -8.98 -4.33 -7.06
C ILE A 73 -8.36 -3.33 -6.08
N ALA A 74 -9.00 -2.16 -5.94
CA ALA A 74 -8.55 -1.06 -5.10
C ALA A 74 -9.22 -1.18 -3.72
N VAL A 75 -8.44 -1.51 -2.71
CA VAL A 75 -8.91 -1.74 -1.34
C VAL A 75 -8.54 -0.54 -0.47
N GLU A 76 -9.54 0.11 0.10
CA GLU A 76 -9.36 1.35 0.87
C GLU A 76 -10.46 1.48 1.94
N PRO A 77 -10.12 1.44 3.23
CA PRO A 77 -11.10 1.59 4.30
C PRO A 77 -11.46 3.06 4.64
N GLN A 78 -10.60 4.04 4.28
CA GLN A 78 -10.74 5.43 4.68
C GLN A 78 -11.87 6.14 3.88
N PRO A 79 -12.91 6.69 4.54
CA PRO A 79 -14.10 7.18 3.84
C PRO A 79 -13.88 8.34 2.85
N ASP A 80 -12.91 9.22 3.10
CA ASP A 80 -12.66 10.36 2.21
C ASP A 80 -11.96 9.91 0.91
N CYS A 81 -10.98 8.99 1.01
CA CYS A 81 -10.29 8.35 -0.09
C CYS A 81 -11.24 7.48 -0.91
N LEU A 82 -12.14 6.74 -0.25
CA LEU A 82 -13.22 6.01 -0.93
C LEU A 82 -14.10 6.92 -1.80
N ARG A 83 -14.42 8.13 -1.33
CA ARG A 83 -15.18 9.10 -2.16
C ARG A 83 -14.37 9.50 -3.40
N VAL A 84 -13.07 9.75 -3.24
CA VAL A 84 -12.17 10.07 -4.37
C VAL A 84 -12.12 8.92 -5.37
N LEU A 85 -11.87 7.69 -4.90
CA LEU A 85 -11.81 6.50 -5.75
C LEU A 85 -13.12 6.30 -6.52
N ARG A 86 -14.28 6.45 -5.87
CA ARG A 86 -15.59 6.33 -6.51
C ARG A 86 -15.82 7.40 -7.57
N VAL A 87 -15.42 8.65 -7.30
CA VAL A 87 -15.52 9.74 -8.28
C VAL A 87 -14.64 9.48 -9.50
N LEU A 88 -13.39 9.05 -9.28
CA LEU A 88 -12.41 8.88 -10.36
C LEU A 88 -12.61 7.59 -11.16
N TYR A 89 -13.04 6.50 -10.51
CA TYR A 89 -12.99 5.15 -11.08
C TYR A 89 -14.28 4.34 -10.91
N GLY A 90 -15.31 4.84 -10.22
CA GLY A 90 -16.53 4.07 -9.94
C GLY A 90 -17.36 3.68 -11.16
N ARG A 91 -17.03 4.22 -12.35
CA ARG A 91 -17.65 3.85 -13.64
C ARG A 91 -16.70 3.06 -14.55
N ASP A 92 -15.48 2.76 -14.12
CA ASP A 92 -14.52 1.99 -14.89
C ASP A 92 -14.76 0.49 -14.64
N PRO A 93 -15.17 -0.31 -15.66
CA PRO A 93 -15.46 -1.72 -15.47
C PRO A 93 -14.21 -2.55 -15.12
N ARG A 94 -13.01 -2.01 -15.28
CA ARG A 94 -11.75 -2.67 -14.89
C ARG A 94 -11.33 -2.35 -13.46
N VAL A 95 -12.07 -1.51 -12.74
CA VAL A 95 -11.74 -1.15 -11.35
C VAL A 95 -12.85 -1.60 -10.42
N THR A 96 -12.50 -2.44 -9.45
CA THR A 96 -13.36 -2.78 -8.32
C THR A 96 -12.87 -2.04 -7.09
N ILE A 97 -13.75 -1.30 -6.43
CA ILE A 97 -13.42 -0.58 -5.19
C ILE A 97 -13.98 -1.37 -4.01
N VAL A 98 -13.11 -1.80 -3.11
CA VAL A 98 -13.46 -2.59 -1.93
C VAL A 98 -13.33 -1.69 -0.69
N PRO A 99 -14.44 -1.31 -0.03
CA PRO A 99 -14.44 -0.42 1.13
C PRO A 99 -14.17 -1.16 2.44
N GLU A 100 -13.11 -1.96 2.46
CA GLU A 100 -12.72 -2.81 3.58
C GLU A 100 -11.23 -2.60 3.86
N ALA A 101 -10.78 -2.94 5.07
CA ALA A 101 -9.37 -3.11 5.37
C ALA A 101 -8.94 -4.57 5.09
N VAL A 102 -7.65 -4.80 4.99
CA VAL A 102 -7.09 -6.15 4.87
C VAL A 102 -6.28 -6.49 6.11
N GLY A 103 -6.40 -7.73 6.59
CA GLY A 103 -5.65 -8.23 7.73
C GLY A 103 -5.55 -9.74 7.73
N ALA A 104 -5.11 -10.30 8.85
CA ALA A 104 -4.82 -11.73 8.98
C ALA A 104 -6.07 -12.62 8.98
N ARG A 105 -7.22 -12.06 9.35
CA ARG A 105 -8.50 -12.76 9.44
C ARG A 105 -9.66 -11.79 9.18
N PRO A 106 -10.81 -12.29 8.68
CA PRO A 106 -11.98 -11.47 8.52
C PRO A 106 -12.51 -10.98 9.87
N GLY A 107 -13.14 -9.81 9.89
CA GLY A 107 -13.72 -9.28 11.12
C GLY A 107 -14.02 -7.79 11.07
N GLN A 108 -13.92 -7.15 12.23
CA GLN A 108 -14.09 -5.72 12.41
C GLN A 108 -12.85 -5.15 13.10
N ALA A 109 -12.44 -3.96 12.70
CA ALA A 109 -11.35 -3.24 13.32
C ALA A 109 -11.64 -1.74 13.39
N ARG A 110 -10.72 -0.99 14.01
CA ARG A 110 -10.80 0.45 14.14
C ARG A 110 -9.66 1.09 13.35
N LEU A 111 -10.00 1.89 12.36
CA LEU A 111 -9.04 2.69 11.61
C LEU A 111 -8.83 4.03 12.33
N ALA A 112 -7.61 4.32 12.77
CA ALA A 112 -7.24 5.62 13.29
C ALA A 112 -7.02 6.58 12.11
N VAL A 113 -7.66 7.75 12.14
CA VAL A 113 -7.63 8.73 11.05
C VAL A 113 -7.24 10.08 11.61
N SER A 114 -6.34 10.79 10.95
CA SER A 114 -6.03 12.19 11.28
C SER A 114 -6.93 13.15 10.51
N THR A 115 -7.68 14.03 11.16
CA THR A 115 -8.48 15.05 10.45
C THR A 115 -7.60 16.07 9.73
N ALA A 116 -6.45 16.43 10.33
CA ALA A 116 -5.51 17.40 9.77
C ALA A 116 -4.66 16.83 8.61
N SER A 117 -4.46 15.51 8.62
CA SER A 117 -3.82 14.73 7.55
C SER A 117 -4.73 13.54 7.19
N PRO A 118 -5.89 13.78 6.54
CA PRO A 118 -6.96 12.78 6.30
C PRO A 118 -6.52 11.58 5.47
N THR A 119 -5.33 11.66 4.90
CA THR A 119 -4.70 10.66 4.04
C THR A 119 -3.69 9.79 4.77
N VAL A 120 -3.43 10.09 6.04
CA VAL A 120 -2.64 9.26 6.96
C VAL A 120 -3.63 8.55 7.88
N SER A 121 -3.66 7.23 7.80
CA SER A 121 -4.52 6.39 8.61
C SER A 121 -3.90 5.01 8.80
N SER A 122 -3.85 4.56 10.05
CA SER A 122 -3.25 3.28 10.41
C SER A 122 -4.20 2.46 11.29
N MET A 123 -4.04 1.14 11.23
CA MET A 123 -4.69 0.17 12.11
C MET A 123 -3.74 -0.42 13.15
N ALA A 124 -2.47 0.03 13.19
CA ALA A 124 -1.45 -0.40 14.14
C ALA A 124 -1.22 0.69 15.20
N PRO A 125 -1.77 0.56 16.42
CA PRO A 125 -1.50 1.48 17.52
C PRO A 125 -0.01 1.59 17.87
N GLU A 126 0.72 0.47 17.82
CA GLU A 126 2.14 0.40 18.14
C GLU A 126 3.01 1.14 17.10
N TRP A 127 2.60 1.08 15.83
CA TRP A 127 3.24 1.85 14.76
C TRP A 127 3.05 3.35 14.96
N ILE A 128 1.85 3.78 15.35
CA ILE A 128 1.59 5.19 15.68
C ILE A 128 2.57 5.67 16.75
N ASP A 129 2.75 4.91 17.83
CA ASP A 129 3.69 5.27 18.91
C ASP A 129 5.16 5.29 18.45
N GLU A 130 5.53 4.41 17.51
CA GLU A 130 6.88 4.34 16.94
C GLU A 130 7.17 5.50 15.99
N VAL A 131 6.27 5.79 15.03
CA VAL A 131 6.47 6.85 14.05
C VAL A 131 6.22 8.24 14.59
N THR A 132 5.48 8.42 15.69
CA THR A 132 5.33 9.75 16.31
C THR A 132 6.67 10.33 16.76
N ARG A 133 7.71 9.48 16.94
CA ARG A 133 9.09 9.90 17.22
C ARG A 133 9.85 10.38 15.96
N ASP A 134 9.36 10.06 14.76
CA ASP A 134 9.89 10.57 13.49
C ASP A 134 9.37 11.99 13.24
N PRO A 135 10.24 12.98 12.95
CA PRO A 135 9.84 14.35 12.64
C PRO A 135 8.80 14.50 11.52
N LEU A 136 8.73 13.54 10.59
CA LEU A 136 7.75 13.51 9.49
C LEU A 136 6.33 13.25 9.99
N PHE A 137 6.17 12.48 11.07
CA PHE A 137 4.87 12.09 11.63
C PHE A 137 4.56 12.74 12.99
N ALA A 138 5.53 13.40 13.62
CA ALA A 138 5.40 14.09 14.91
C ALA A 138 4.28 15.17 14.97
N ARG A 139 3.76 15.62 13.82
CA ARG A 139 2.66 16.59 13.72
C ARG A 139 1.31 15.97 13.32
N VAL A 140 1.25 14.65 13.12
CA VAL A 140 0.02 13.94 12.77
C VAL A 140 -0.74 13.70 14.07
N HIS A 141 -1.99 14.18 14.12
CA HIS A 141 -2.89 13.93 15.24
C HIS A 141 -4.00 12.98 14.79
N TRP A 142 -3.98 11.75 15.28
CA TRP A 142 -5.05 10.77 15.05
C TRP A 142 -6.21 11.05 16.02
N ASP A 143 -7.11 11.92 15.59
CA ASP A 143 -8.20 12.48 16.40
C ASP A 143 -9.54 11.77 16.17
N ARG A 144 -9.60 10.83 15.22
CA ARG A 144 -10.79 10.04 14.91
C ARG A 144 -10.47 8.57 14.76
N SER A 145 -11.47 7.75 15.08
CA SER A 145 -11.40 6.30 14.91
C SER A 145 -12.72 5.80 14.32
N VAL A 146 -12.65 5.18 13.14
CA VAL A 146 -13.83 4.69 12.41
C VAL A 146 -13.85 3.16 12.38
N PRO A 147 -15.02 2.52 12.62
CA PRO A 147 -15.14 1.07 12.47
C PRO A 147 -15.06 0.69 11.00
N VAL A 148 -14.32 -0.36 10.70
CA VAL A 148 -14.12 -0.87 9.34
C VAL A 148 -14.22 -2.39 9.33
N SER A 149 -14.83 -2.93 8.29
CA SER A 149 -14.78 -4.37 8.02
C SER A 149 -13.38 -4.76 7.56
N VAL A 150 -12.95 -5.95 7.96
CA VAL A 150 -11.66 -6.53 7.59
C VAL A 150 -11.93 -7.80 6.79
N THR A 151 -11.22 -7.95 5.66
CA THR A 151 -11.11 -9.18 4.86
C THR A 151 -9.65 -9.64 4.81
N THR A 152 -9.35 -10.71 4.10
CA THR A 152 -7.99 -11.23 3.89
C THR A 152 -7.59 -11.16 2.43
N LEU A 153 -6.29 -11.25 2.14
CA LEU A 153 -5.82 -11.35 0.75
C LEU A 153 -6.36 -12.62 0.08
N ASP A 154 -6.49 -13.72 0.82
CA ASP A 154 -7.07 -14.96 0.33
C ASP A 154 -8.56 -14.81 -0.04
N GLU A 155 -9.36 -14.12 0.76
CA GLU A 155 -10.78 -13.85 0.44
C GLU A 155 -10.92 -12.94 -0.79
N LEU A 156 -10.04 -11.96 -0.94
CA LEU A 156 -9.97 -11.12 -2.13
C LEU A 156 -9.60 -11.95 -3.36
N ALA A 157 -8.60 -12.83 -3.26
CA ALA A 157 -8.19 -13.73 -4.34
C ALA A 157 -9.33 -14.69 -4.73
N ALA A 158 -10.03 -15.27 -3.75
CA ALA A 158 -11.18 -16.13 -3.99
C ALA A 158 -12.32 -15.41 -4.71
N ARG A 159 -12.57 -14.14 -4.39
CA ARG A 159 -13.66 -13.34 -4.98
C ARG A 159 -13.31 -12.76 -6.36
N TYR A 160 -12.06 -12.34 -6.56
CA TYR A 160 -11.68 -11.52 -7.71
C TYR A 160 -10.65 -12.16 -8.64
N GLY A 161 -10.11 -13.33 -8.28
CA GLY A 161 -9.05 -14.03 -8.99
C GLY A 161 -7.69 -13.82 -8.34
N GLU A 162 -6.79 -14.79 -8.56
CA GLU A 162 -5.41 -14.75 -8.08
C GLU A 162 -4.68 -13.51 -8.64
N PRO A 163 -4.08 -12.65 -7.80
CA PRO A 163 -3.41 -11.46 -8.26
C PRO A 163 -2.03 -11.79 -8.85
N ALA A 164 -1.75 -11.21 -10.02
CA ALA A 164 -0.40 -11.17 -10.56
C ALA A 164 0.52 -10.23 -9.76
N PHE A 165 -0.06 -9.17 -9.18
CA PHE A 165 0.66 -8.23 -8.33
C PHE A 165 -0.18 -7.77 -7.14
N VAL A 166 0.45 -7.70 -5.96
CA VAL A 166 -0.15 -7.10 -4.76
C VAL A 166 0.74 -5.94 -4.28
N LYS A 167 0.22 -4.72 -4.25
CA LYS A 167 0.84 -3.61 -3.51
C LYS A 167 0.20 -3.53 -2.14
N ILE A 168 1.04 -3.47 -1.11
CA ILE A 168 0.65 -3.27 0.29
C ILE A 168 1.24 -1.95 0.74
N ASP A 169 0.38 -1.03 1.17
CA ASP A 169 0.73 0.33 1.60
C ASP A 169 -0.25 0.77 2.69
N VAL A 170 -0.12 0.20 3.90
CA VAL A 170 -1.14 0.29 4.95
C VAL A 170 -0.61 0.89 6.24
N GLU A 171 0.48 1.67 6.14
CA GLU A 171 1.06 2.47 7.21
C GLU A 171 1.25 1.68 8.50
N GLY A 172 2.05 0.61 8.45
CA GLY A 172 2.41 -0.15 9.64
C GLY A 172 1.50 -1.33 9.94
N PHE A 173 0.66 -1.76 9.01
CA PHE A 173 -0.17 -2.97 9.15
C PHE A 173 0.21 -4.09 8.15
N GLU A 174 1.39 -3.99 7.54
CA GLU A 174 1.85 -4.87 6.44
C GLU A 174 1.92 -6.33 6.88
N THR A 175 2.45 -6.61 8.07
CA THR A 175 2.59 -7.97 8.61
C THR A 175 1.23 -8.64 8.81
N ALA A 176 0.23 -7.89 9.29
CA ALA A 176 -1.13 -8.40 9.45
C ALA A 176 -1.80 -8.66 8.09
N VAL A 177 -1.60 -7.78 7.10
CA VAL A 177 -2.07 -8.01 5.73
C VAL A 177 -1.44 -9.28 5.14
N LEU A 178 -0.12 -9.41 5.25
CA LEU A 178 0.64 -10.55 4.72
C LEU A 178 0.29 -11.87 5.42
N ALA A 179 -0.07 -11.85 6.71
CA ALA A 179 -0.53 -13.04 7.43
C ALA A 179 -1.89 -13.57 6.92
N GLY A 180 -2.65 -12.76 6.17
CA GLY A 180 -3.90 -13.17 5.52
C GLY A 180 -3.72 -13.66 4.08
N LEU A 181 -2.48 -13.92 3.64
CA LEU A 181 -2.12 -14.44 2.33
C LEU A 181 -1.51 -15.84 2.50
N SER A 182 -2.13 -16.86 1.94
CA SER A 182 -1.61 -18.23 1.96
C SER A 182 -1.02 -18.69 0.64
N ARG A 183 -1.37 -18.01 -0.47
CA ARG A 183 -0.90 -18.35 -1.81
C ARG A 183 0.09 -17.30 -2.33
N PRO A 184 1.23 -17.70 -2.91
CA PRO A 184 2.22 -16.76 -3.40
C PRO A 184 1.72 -16.07 -4.69
N PRO A 185 1.51 -14.73 -4.72
CA PRO A 185 1.29 -14.01 -5.95
C PRO A 185 2.58 -13.97 -6.78
N ARG A 186 2.46 -13.77 -8.10
CA ARG A 186 3.64 -13.71 -9.00
C ARG A 186 4.64 -12.64 -8.57
N ALA A 187 4.16 -11.51 -8.06
CA ALA A 187 4.99 -10.50 -7.41
C ALA A 187 4.17 -9.70 -6.38
N LEU A 188 4.86 -9.06 -5.44
CA LEU A 188 4.24 -8.15 -4.49
C LEU A 188 5.20 -7.03 -4.09
N SER A 189 4.68 -6.02 -3.41
CA SER A 189 5.49 -5.01 -2.73
C SER A 189 4.85 -4.57 -1.42
N PHE A 190 5.68 -4.22 -0.44
CA PHE A 190 5.26 -3.66 0.83
C PHE A 190 6.13 -2.46 1.21
N GLU A 191 5.57 -1.53 1.96
CA GLU A 191 6.29 -0.32 2.38
C GLU A 191 7.42 -0.68 3.36
N TYR A 192 8.57 -0.03 3.19
CA TYR A 192 9.69 -0.02 4.10
C TYR A 192 9.88 1.37 4.68
N LEU A 193 9.79 1.46 6.00
CA LEU A 193 10.10 2.65 6.78
C LEU A 193 11.36 2.39 7.62
N PRO A 194 12.44 3.16 7.47
CA PRO A 194 13.65 2.99 8.28
C PRO A 194 13.41 3.04 9.79
N ALA A 195 12.42 3.82 10.23
CA ALA A 195 12.02 3.91 11.63
C ALA A 195 11.35 2.62 12.16
N ALA A 196 10.71 1.84 11.29
CA ALA A 196 10.03 0.56 11.61
C ALA A 196 10.77 -0.63 10.98
N HIS A 197 12.10 -0.66 11.14
CA HIS A 197 12.97 -1.61 10.46
C HIS A 197 12.66 -3.07 10.82
N ASP A 198 12.39 -3.35 12.10
CA ASP A 198 12.08 -4.70 12.59
C ASP A 198 10.76 -5.22 12.01
N GLN A 199 9.77 -4.34 11.87
CA GLN A 199 8.50 -4.67 11.23
C GLN A 199 8.69 -5.05 9.75
N ALA A 200 9.53 -4.32 9.02
CA ALA A 200 9.86 -4.69 7.65
C ALA A 200 10.61 -6.03 7.56
N GLY A 201 11.46 -6.33 8.56
CA GLY A 201 12.08 -7.64 8.70
C GLY A 201 11.05 -8.77 8.89
N ALA A 202 10.05 -8.56 9.74
CA ALA A 202 8.97 -9.53 9.95
C ALA A 202 8.07 -9.69 8.70
N ALA A 203 7.82 -8.61 7.97
CA ALA A 203 7.10 -8.66 6.69
C ALA A 203 7.90 -9.46 5.65
N LEU A 204 9.22 -9.25 5.56
CA LEU A 204 10.10 -10.04 4.71
C LEU A 204 10.02 -11.54 5.06
N ASP A 205 10.08 -11.90 6.34
CA ASP A 205 9.98 -13.29 6.78
C ASP A 205 8.64 -13.95 6.41
N LEU A 206 7.54 -13.19 6.46
CA LEU A 206 6.24 -13.67 6.01
C LEU A 206 6.24 -13.96 4.51
N VAL A 207 6.79 -13.05 3.69
CA VAL A 207 6.86 -13.22 2.24
C VAL A 207 7.77 -14.39 1.85
N ASP A 208 8.93 -14.53 2.50
CA ASP A 208 9.89 -15.60 2.22
C ASP A 208 9.32 -17.00 2.49
N ARG A 209 8.42 -17.11 3.48
CA ARG A 209 7.69 -18.36 3.76
C ARG A 209 6.65 -18.72 2.69
N LEU A 210 6.19 -17.78 1.86
CA LEU A 210 5.18 -18.04 0.84
C LEU A 210 5.75 -18.76 -0.39
N GLY A 211 7.05 -18.61 -0.66
CA GLY A 211 7.69 -19.22 -1.80
C GLY A 211 9.09 -18.68 -2.07
N ASN A 212 9.71 -19.19 -3.15
CA ASN A 212 11.05 -18.78 -3.55
C ASN A 212 11.02 -17.39 -4.22
N TYR A 213 11.08 -16.34 -3.40
CA TYR A 213 11.10 -14.96 -3.87
C TYR A 213 12.52 -14.44 -4.04
N ARG A 214 12.65 -13.50 -4.98
CA ARG A 214 13.80 -12.59 -5.04
C ARG A 214 13.34 -11.18 -4.81
N TYR A 215 14.20 -10.38 -4.22
CA TYR A 215 13.86 -9.10 -3.65
C TYR A 215 14.66 -7.96 -4.24
N ASN A 216 14.07 -6.77 -4.19
CA ASN A 216 14.77 -5.52 -4.44
C ASN A 216 14.06 -4.40 -3.67
N TYR A 217 14.67 -3.23 -3.61
CA TYR A 217 14.13 -2.08 -2.87
C TYR A 217 14.13 -0.85 -3.78
N SER A 218 13.05 -0.08 -3.78
CA SER A 218 13.00 1.23 -4.44
C SER A 218 12.87 2.31 -3.37
N PRO A 219 13.87 3.21 -3.22
CA PRO A 219 13.77 4.30 -2.28
C PRO A 219 12.73 5.32 -2.76
N VAL A 220 11.87 5.73 -1.83
CA VAL A 220 10.75 6.64 -2.02
C VAL A 220 9.91 6.14 -3.19
N GLU A 221 9.29 7.05 -3.94
CA GLU A 221 8.57 6.73 -5.16
C GLU A 221 9.40 7.07 -6.40
N THR A 222 10.72 6.75 -6.34
CA THR A 222 11.63 6.95 -7.46
C THR A 222 11.33 6.01 -8.62
N MET A 223 10.75 4.83 -8.32
CA MET A 223 10.50 3.75 -9.29
C MET A 223 11.79 3.29 -9.96
N ARG A 224 12.86 3.19 -9.14
CA ARG A 224 14.17 2.68 -9.53
C ARG A 224 14.60 1.70 -8.46
N LEU A 225 14.98 0.51 -8.90
CA LEU A 225 15.49 -0.53 -8.01
C LEU A 225 16.91 -0.14 -7.55
N ALA A 226 17.19 -0.34 -6.27
CA ALA A 226 18.44 0.05 -5.63
C ALA A 226 19.58 -0.92 -5.92
N ALA A 227 19.28 -2.20 -6.15
CA ALA A 227 20.25 -3.20 -6.56
C ALA A 227 20.13 -3.52 -8.06
N ASP A 228 21.27 -3.70 -8.73
CA ASP A 228 21.33 -4.07 -10.16
C ASP A 228 20.79 -5.48 -10.42
N SER A 229 20.92 -6.36 -9.44
CA SER A 229 20.37 -7.72 -9.44
C SER A 229 19.34 -7.90 -8.33
N TRP A 230 18.45 -8.87 -8.52
CA TRP A 230 17.48 -9.26 -7.50
C TRP A 230 18.15 -10.16 -6.45
N LEU A 231 17.94 -9.84 -5.18
CA LEU A 231 18.62 -10.43 -4.02
C LEU A 231 17.78 -11.57 -3.41
N ASP A 232 18.39 -12.44 -2.61
CA ASP A 232 17.65 -13.23 -1.60
C ASP A 232 17.27 -12.37 -0.39
N ALA A 233 16.53 -12.97 0.55
CA ALA A 233 16.12 -12.30 1.78
C ALA A 233 17.33 -11.78 2.58
N ASP A 234 18.39 -12.58 2.73
CA ASP A 234 19.62 -12.17 3.44
C ASP A 234 20.33 -11.01 2.75
N GLY A 235 20.40 -11.03 1.41
CA GLY A 235 20.94 -9.93 0.61
C GLY A 235 20.13 -8.65 0.77
N LEU A 236 18.80 -8.76 0.80
CA LEU A 236 17.93 -7.61 1.06
C LEU A 236 18.13 -7.07 2.49
N ARG A 237 18.21 -7.93 3.52
CA ARG A 237 18.48 -7.51 4.90
C ARG A 237 19.78 -6.70 4.97
N ARG A 238 20.88 -7.24 4.41
CA ARG A 238 22.16 -6.53 4.32
C ARG A 238 22.07 -5.21 3.54
N LEU A 239 21.20 -5.12 2.54
CA LEU A 239 20.96 -3.87 1.79
C LEU A 239 20.25 -2.84 2.66
N LEU A 240 19.16 -3.22 3.33
CA LEU A 240 18.37 -2.32 4.18
C LEU A 240 19.15 -1.87 5.42
N ASP A 241 20.00 -2.75 5.98
CA ASP A 241 20.89 -2.42 7.10
C ASP A 241 21.88 -1.31 6.78
N ARG A 242 22.34 -1.20 5.52
CA ARG A 242 23.21 -0.08 5.12
C ARG A 242 22.49 1.26 5.08
N PHE A 243 21.16 1.23 5.01
CA PHE A 243 20.32 2.42 4.96
C PHE A 243 19.69 2.75 6.32
N ARG A 244 19.98 2.05 7.42
CA ARG A 244 19.47 2.44 8.75
C ARG A 244 20.48 3.33 9.50
N PRO A 245 20.06 4.34 10.28
CA PRO A 245 18.71 4.91 10.38
C PRO A 245 18.44 6.05 9.37
N ALA A 246 19.47 6.53 8.65
CA ALA A 246 19.39 7.73 7.81
C ALA A 246 18.84 7.51 6.38
N GLY A 247 18.36 6.30 6.09
CA GLY A 247 17.81 5.91 4.80
C GLY A 247 16.47 6.57 4.53
N ARG A 248 15.97 6.36 3.32
CA ARG A 248 14.67 6.88 2.91
C ARG A 248 13.61 5.80 3.08
N SER A 249 12.37 6.20 3.35
CA SER A 249 11.23 5.28 3.15
C SER A 249 11.17 4.83 1.69
N GLY A 250 10.48 3.73 1.41
CA GLY A 250 10.34 3.22 0.05
C GLY A 250 9.55 1.92 0.02
N ASP A 251 9.69 1.17 -1.06
CA ASP A 251 8.99 -0.10 -1.25
C ASP A 251 9.99 -1.23 -1.42
N VAL A 252 9.80 -2.33 -0.67
CA VAL A 252 10.41 -3.61 -1.00
C VAL A 252 9.55 -4.29 -2.04
N TYR A 253 10.17 -4.78 -3.10
CA TYR A 253 9.55 -5.57 -4.16
C TYR A 253 10.02 -7.01 -4.05
N ALA A 254 9.09 -7.95 -4.18
CA ALA A 254 9.36 -9.37 -4.25
C ALA A 254 8.78 -9.93 -5.56
N ARG A 255 9.56 -10.76 -6.26
CA ARG A 255 9.10 -11.51 -7.44
C ARG A 255 9.32 -13.00 -7.23
N LEU A 256 8.30 -13.80 -7.49
CA LEU A 256 8.39 -15.24 -7.35
C LEU A 256 9.30 -15.78 -8.47
N VAL A 257 10.27 -16.59 -8.11
CA VAL A 257 11.08 -17.32 -9.08
C VAL A 257 10.38 -18.65 -9.31
N GLY A 258 10.02 -18.93 -10.57
CA GLY A 258 9.49 -20.25 -10.93
C GLY A 258 10.47 -21.37 -10.55
N PRO A 259 10.03 -22.64 -10.51
CA PRO A 259 10.95 -23.75 -10.37
C PRO A 259 12.05 -23.59 -11.42
N ALA A 260 13.30 -23.73 -11.02
CA ALA A 260 14.40 -23.80 -11.97
C ALA A 260 14.03 -24.88 -12.99
N VAL A 261 13.83 -24.49 -14.24
CA VAL A 261 13.85 -25.47 -15.31
C VAL A 261 15.28 -26.00 -15.24
N GLU A 262 15.47 -27.20 -14.68
CA GLU A 262 16.71 -27.93 -14.91
C GLU A 262 16.88 -27.95 -16.41
N ALA A 263 17.88 -27.22 -16.89
CA ALA A 263 18.27 -27.27 -18.28
C ALA A 263 18.67 -28.71 -18.52
N GLY A 264 17.76 -29.48 -19.11
CA GLY A 264 18.03 -30.82 -19.57
C GLY A 264 19.12 -30.74 -20.63
N SER A 265 20.34 -31.07 -20.23
CA SER A 265 21.44 -31.57 -21.06
C SER A 265 22.58 -32.03 -20.17
#